data_AF-F0SPG0-F1
#
_entry.id   AF-F0SPG0-F1
#
_cell.length_a   1.000
_cell.length_b   1.000
_cell.length_c   1.000
_cell.angle_alpha   90.00
_cell.angle_beta   90.00
_cell.angle_gamma   90.00
#
_symmetry.space_group_name_H-M   'P 1'
#
loop_
_entity.id
_entity.type
_entity.pdbx_description
1 polymer ?
#
loop_
_entity_poly.entity_id
_entity_poly.type
_entity_poly.pdbx_seq_one_letter_code
_entity_poly.pdbx_strand_id
1 'polypeptide(L)'
;MATCIWRGDATPVAQVITRTIGGTWVNGETVTIDINGKEVVATVGDDVTPAEVALLIKEAINGETLTDSTASYTPSTGGSGIPEFAEVTASTSSAALILTAATAGVPFDDPSMSETSTSGTLGTWSTTTSSEGPNDWSTAENWDGDSVPANSDDVFIPAGTSQILYGLDQNSVTLTSLTTEEGAVFGLPEINAAGYDEYRDTYLKISATNVTIGTGRLSNPSRQKLNVGSAQTTVNVNGTGQALTGTGPAFLFLGTHASNAINVLRGVVGIAYQPGESATVATLKVGYISNQSGDATVYCGSGTTLTNVDQSGSNLTVAAATTTVDQTGGTLNILAGAHAAITQDGGVCNYRSTGTITTAIVGNGATLDFSQDMRARTVTNCSVYRGATLRDTFKTVTFTNGIDLQRCGVDDITLEVGSHLTLTPSAI
;
A
#
# COMPACT_ATOMS: atom_id res chain seq x y z
N MET A 1 18.66 15.33 15.83
CA MET A 1 18.28 16.13 14.66
C MET A 1 19.52 16.40 13.84
N ALA A 2 19.94 15.34 13.17
CA ALA A 2 20.80 15.42 12.00
C ALA A 2 19.92 15.47 10.75
N THR A 3 20.49 15.93 9.65
CA THR A 3 19.96 15.66 8.31
C THR A 3 20.63 14.40 7.81
N CYS A 4 19.84 13.38 7.44
CA CYS A 4 20.31 12.12 6.90
C CYS A 4 19.93 12.05 5.42
N ILE A 5 20.92 11.91 4.55
CA ILE A 5 20.73 11.82 3.10
C ILE A 5 21.00 10.39 2.66
N TRP A 6 20.01 9.80 1.98
CA TRP A 6 20.15 8.49 1.37
C TRP A 6 21.14 8.54 0.20
N ARG A 7 22.12 7.63 0.21
CA ARG A 7 23.10 7.40 -0.87
C ARG A 7 22.81 6.07 -1.58
N GLY A 8 22.68 5.00 -0.79
CA GLY A 8 22.47 3.65 -1.31
C GLY A 8 23.74 3.02 -1.92
N ASP A 9 24.87 3.18 -1.23
CA ASP A 9 26.22 2.82 -1.71
C ASP A 9 26.84 1.62 -0.96
N ALA A 10 26.11 1.00 -0.03
CA ALA A 10 26.63 -0.09 0.78
C ALA A 10 27.02 -1.31 -0.07
N THR A 11 28.06 -2.02 0.38
CA THR A 11 28.50 -3.25 -0.28
C THR A 11 27.51 -4.38 0.03
N PRO A 12 27.04 -5.15 -0.97
CA PRO A 12 26.10 -6.21 -0.72
C PRO A 12 26.73 -7.38 0.06
N VAL A 13 26.05 -7.81 1.12
CA VAL A 13 26.37 -8.96 1.96
C VAL A 13 25.17 -9.92 1.95
N ALA A 14 25.43 -11.21 1.74
CA ALA A 14 24.39 -12.23 1.77
C ALA A 14 23.95 -12.50 3.21
N GLN A 15 22.64 -12.50 3.45
CA GLN A 15 22.07 -13.01 4.68
C GLN A 15 22.42 -14.49 4.84
N VAL A 16 22.83 -14.88 6.05
CA VAL A 16 23.04 -16.27 6.43
C VAL A 16 22.25 -16.53 7.71
N ILE A 17 21.38 -17.53 7.67
CA ILE A 17 20.68 -18.03 8.85
C ILE A 17 21.04 -19.50 9.08
N THR A 18 21.00 -19.92 10.33
CA THR A 18 21.35 -21.29 10.73
C THR A 18 20.31 -21.83 11.70
N ARG A 19 19.95 -23.10 11.51
CA ARG A 19 19.06 -23.87 12.39
C ARG A 19 19.65 -25.22 12.68
N THR A 20 19.65 -25.59 13.95
CA THR A 20 20.16 -26.89 14.40
C THR A 20 19.08 -27.94 14.33
N ILE A 21 19.37 -29.05 13.67
CA ILE A 21 18.60 -30.29 13.73
C ILE A 21 19.10 -31.09 14.94
N GLY A 22 18.19 -31.66 15.73
CA GLY A 22 18.55 -32.42 16.92
C GLY A 22 17.68 -33.66 17.09
N GLY A 23 17.88 -34.34 18.22
CA GLY A 23 17.09 -35.51 18.61
C GLY A 23 17.45 -36.79 17.82
N THR A 24 16.51 -37.72 17.79
CA THR A 24 16.63 -39.00 17.07
C THR A 24 15.48 -39.09 16.09
N TRP A 25 15.80 -39.33 14.82
CA TRP A 25 14.80 -39.47 13.76
C TRP A 25 14.57 -40.95 13.44
N VAL A 26 13.48 -41.26 12.75
CA VAL A 26 13.24 -42.59 12.19
C VAL A 26 12.72 -42.51 10.75
N ASN A 27 12.93 -43.59 10.00
CA ASN A 27 12.44 -43.73 8.63
C ASN A 27 10.93 -43.44 8.54
N GLY A 28 10.54 -42.63 7.57
CA GLY A 28 9.17 -42.22 7.29
C GLY A 28 8.72 -40.94 8.01
N GLU A 29 9.52 -40.40 8.93
CA GLU A 29 9.27 -39.08 9.49
C GLU A 29 9.52 -37.99 8.45
N THR A 30 8.84 -36.85 8.60
CA THR A 30 8.91 -35.77 7.63
C THR A 30 9.31 -34.46 8.28
N VAL A 31 9.98 -33.63 7.48
CA VAL A 31 10.25 -32.22 7.75
C VAL A 31 9.65 -31.41 6.61
N THR A 32 8.72 -30.53 6.94
CA THR A 32 8.13 -29.59 5.99
C THR A 32 8.77 -28.23 6.16
N ILE A 33 9.31 -27.68 5.08
CA ILE A 33 9.82 -26.31 4.99
C ILE A 33 8.81 -25.52 4.16
N ASP A 34 8.36 -24.38 4.68
CA ASP A 34 7.43 -23.49 4.00
C ASP A 34 8.02 -22.08 3.86
N ILE A 35 7.96 -21.58 2.62
CA ILE A 35 8.25 -20.18 2.27
C ILE A 35 7.03 -19.66 1.52
N ASN A 36 6.36 -18.65 2.08
CA ASN A 36 5.20 -18.01 1.47
C ASN A 36 4.07 -18.99 1.09
N GLY A 37 3.78 -19.99 1.92
CA GLY A 37 2.74 -20.98 1.63
C GLY A 37 3.13 -22.00 0.55
N LYS A 38 4.40 -22.03 0.13
CA LYS A 38 4.95 -23.10 -0.71
C LYS A 38 5.75 -24.06 0.15
N GLU A 39 5.45 -25.34 0.01
CA GLU A 39 6.03 -26.38 0.83
C GLU A 39 7.02 -27.24 0.06
N VAL A 40 8.15 -27.54 0.70
CA VAL A 40 9.03 -28.66 0.38
C VAL A 40 8.99 -29.63 1.56
N VAL A 41 8.57 -30.87 1.31
CA VAL A 41 8.47 -31.92 2.32
C VAL A 41 9.59 -32.91 2.11
N ALA A 42 10.54 -32.98 3.03
CA ALA A 42 11.59 -33.99 3.06
C ALA A 42 11.16 -35.16 3.95
N THR A 43 11.24 -36.39 3.44
CA THR A 43 10.90 -37.63 4.16
C THR A 43 12.17 -38.40 4.47
N VAL A 44 12.42 -38.62 5.76
CA VAL A 44 13.59 -39.33 6.29
C VAL A 44 13.57 -40.79 5.84
N GLY A 45 14.70 -41.27 5.32
CA GLY A 45 14.92 -42.67 4.98
C GLY A 45 15.63 -43.42 6.12
N ASP A 46 16.62 -44.23 5.76
CA ASP A 46 17.42 -45.02 6.69
C ASP A 46 18.52 -44.19 7.39
N ASP A 47 18.91 -43.05 6.81
CA ASP A 47 19.88 -42.12 7.41
C ASP A 47 19.17 -41.21 8.42
N VAL A 48 19.31 -41.53 9.72
CA VAL A 48 18.45 -41.01 10.81
C VAL A 48 19.17 -40.14 11.84
N THR A 49 20.47 -39.88 11.68
CA THR A 49 21.18 -38.95 12.57
C THR A 49 20.82 -37.49 12.25
N PRO A 50 20.90 -36.57 13.21
CA PRO A 50 20.63 -35.15 12.95
C PRO A 50 21.46 -34.52 11.81
N ALA A 51 22.70 -34.98 11.61
CA ALA A 51 23.55 -34.50 10.52
C ALA A 51 23.08 -35.01 9.16
N GLU A 52 22.63 -36.26 9.09
CA GLU A 52 22.05 -36.86 7.89
C GLU A 52 20.70 -36.23 7.54
N VAL A 53 19.84 -36.00 8.53
CA VAL A 53 18.55 -35.31 8.31
C VAL A 53 18.76 -33.86 7.87
N ALA A 54 19.76 -33.16 8.42
CA ALA A 54 20.13 -31.84 7.92
C ALA A 54 20.58 -31.89 6.44
N LEU A 55 21.37 -32.89 6.06
CA LEU A 55 21.80 -33.11 4.67
C LEU A 55 20.61 -33.37 3.75
N LEU A 56 19.69 -34.25 4.15
CA LEU A 56 18.45 -34.53 3.41
C LEU A 56 17.63 -33.25 3.18
N ILE A 57 17.43 -32.43 4.21
CA ILE A 57 16.70 -31.17 4.07
C ILE A 57 17.39 -30.23 3.09
N LYS A 58 18.73 -30.12 3.18
CA LYS A 58 19.52 -29.33 2.24
C LYS A 58 19.35 -29.82 0.80
N GLU A 59 19.42 -31.14 0.57
CA GLU A 59 19.26 -31.73 -0.76
C GLU A 59 17.85 -31.49 -1.30
N ALA A 60 16.82 -31.58 -0.45
CA ALA A 60 15.44 -31.29 -0.81
C ALA A 60 15.23 -29.81 -1.20
N ILE A 61 15.79 -28.86 -0.43
CA ILE A 61 15.72 -27.42 -0.74
C ILE A 61 16.41 -27.13 -2.09
N ASN A 62 17.64 -27.64 -2.27
CA ASN A 62 18.41 -27.38 -3.49
C ASN A 62 17.94 -28.19 -4.71
N GLY A 63 17.00 -29.13 -4.55
CA GLY A 63 16.57 -30.03 -5.63
C GLY A 63 17.68 -30.97 -6.10
N GLU A 64 18.57 -31.38 -5.20
CA GLU A 64 19.69 -32.24 -5.50
C GLU A 64 19.28 -33.73 -5.51
N THR A 65 20.20 -34.57 -5.99
CA THR A 65 20.05 -36.02 -5.83
C THR A 65 20.26 -36.39 -4.37
N LEU A 66 19.36 -37.18 -3.82
CA LEU A 66 19.44 -37.61 -2.42
C LEU A 66 20.62 -38.55 -2.18
N THR A 67 21.37 -38.31 -1.10
CA THR A 67 22.43 -39.21 -0.65
C THR A 67 21.84 -40.52 -0.09
N ASP A 68 20.78 -40.42 0.71
CA ASP A 68 20.00 -41.56 1.18
C ASP A 68 19.03 -42.02 0.07
N SER A 69 19.30 -43.18 -0.51
CA SER A 69 18.48 -43.76 -1.58
C SER A 69 17.05 -44.17 -1.15
N THR A 70 16.77 -44.21 0.15
CA THR A 70 15.46 -44.55 0.71
C THR A 70 14.67 -43.31 1.14
N ALA A 71 15.33 -42.16 1.25
CA ALA A 71 14.69 -40.88 1.50
C ALA A 71 13.96 -40.37 0.26
N SER A 72 13.09 -39.37 0.45
CA SER A 72 12.40 -38.70 -0.65
C SER A 72 12.08 -37.25 -0.32
N TYR A 73 11.73 -36.45 -1.32
CA TYR A 73 11.11 -35.15 -1.10
C TYR A 73 9.99 -34.85 -2.11
N THR A 74 9.06 -33.99 -1.72
CA THR A 74 7.97 -33.49 -2.56
C THR A 74 7.96 -31.95 -2.54
N PRO A 75 7.75 -31.26 -3.67
CA PRO A 75 7.62 -31.81 -5.04
C PRO A 75 8.94 -32.43 -5.53
N SER A 76 8.89 -33.32 -6.53
CA SER A 76 10.08 -34.06 -7.02
C SER A 76 11.16 -33.17 -7.66
N THR A 77 10.88 -31.89 -7.88
CA THR A 77 11.87 -30.88 -8.30
C THR A 77 12.64 -30.28 -7.12
N GLY A 78 12.23 -30.60 -5.90
CA GLY A 78 12.68 -29.94 -4.69
C GLY A 78 12.30 -28.46 -4.68
N GLY A 79 12.96 -27.70 -3.81
CA GLY A 79 12.80 -26.25 -3.75
C GLY A 79 13.28 -25.54 -5.02
N SER A 80 14.24 -26.13 -5.77
CA SER A 80 14.74 -25.53 -7.03
C SER A 80 13.67 -25.27 -8.10
N GLY A 81 12.55 -25.99 -8.06
CA GLY A 81 11.40 -25.78 -8.95
C GLY A 81 10.40 -24.74 -8.46
N ILE A 82 10.60 -24.17 -7.27
CA ILE A 82 9.70 -23.22 -6.62
C ILE A 82 10.40 -21.85 -6.55
N PRO A 83 9.86 -20.80 -7.19
CA PRO A 83 10.49 -19.48 -7.25
C PRO A 83 10.92 -18.90 -5.88
N GLU A 84 10.09 -19.10 -4.85
CA GLU A 84 10.34 -18.62 -3.49
C GLU A 84 11.55 -19.29 -2.83
N PHE A 85 11.81 -20.56 -3.14
CA PHE A 85 12.98 -21.28 -2.64
C PHE A 85 14.26 -20.95 -3.43
N ALA A 86 14.14 -20.46 -4.66
CA ALA A 86 15.29 -20.06 -5.47
C ALA A 86 16.02 -18.83 -4.90
N GLU A 87 15.42 -18.13 -3.92
CA GLU A 87 16.05 -17.01 -3.21
C GLU A 87 17.07 -17.45 -2.17
N VAL A 88 17.13 -18.75 -1.84
CA VAL A 88 18.08 -19.30 -0.88
C VAL A 88 18.89 -20.45 -1.46
N THR A 89 20.09 -20.63 -0.95
CA THR A 89 20.91 -21.84 -1.16
C THR A 89 21.16 -22.49 0.18
N ALA A 90 20.85 -23.78 0.28
CA ALA A 90 21.08 -24.56 1.49
C ALA A 90 22.49 -25.20 1.49
N SER A 91 23.10 -25.24 2.67
CA SER A 91 24.31 -25.98 2.98
C SER A 91 24.21 -26.56 4.39
N THR A 92 25.14 -27.45 4.77
CA THR A 92 25.15 -28.04 6.10
C THR A 92 26.54 -28.05 6.70
N SER A 93 26.58 -28.03 8.03
CA SER A 93 27.78 -28.29 8.82
C SER A 93 27.40 -29.16 10.01
N SER A 94 27.61 -30.48 9.89
CA SER A 94 27.06 -31.47 10.83
C SER A 94 25.53 -31.32 10.92
N ALA A 95 24.96 -31.23 12.12
CA ALA A 95 23.52 -31.09 12.33
C ALA A 95 22.99 -29.65 12.09
N ALA A 96 23.83 -28.70 11.70
CA ALA A 96 23.41 -27.35 11.36
C ALA A 96 22.98 -27.28 9.88
N LEU A 97 21.71 -26.93 9.65
CA LEU A 97 21.21 -26.49 8.36
C LEU A 97 21.47 -24.98 8.22
N ILE A 98 22.10 -24.59 7.13
CA ILE A 98 22.50 -23.20 6.86
C ILE A 98 21.83 -22.77 5.57
N LEU A 99 21.04 -21.70 5.62
CA LEU A 99 20.48 -21.06 4.43
C LEU A 99 21.20 -19.75 4.18
N THR A 100 21.64 -19.55 2.95
CA THR A 100 22.31 -18.33 2.49
C THR A 100 21.47 -17.70 1.39
N ALA A 101 21.31 -16.37 1.43
CA ALA A 101 20.65 -15.65 0.34
C ALA A 101 21.37 -15.92 -0.98
N ALA A 102 20.62 -16.33 -2.01
CA ALA A 102 21.18 -16.62 -3.33
C ALA A 102 21.76 -15.36 -3.99
N THR A 103 21.27 -14.18 -3.63
CA THR A 103 21.79 -12.89 -4.07
C THR A 103 22.18 -12.04 -2.87
N ALA A 104 23.44 -11.61 -2.80
CA ALA A 104 23.93 -10.74 -1.73
C ALA A 104 23.17 -9.39 -1.74
N GLY A 105 22.78 -8.90 -0.57
CA GLY A 105 21.96 -7.70 -0.40
C GLY A 105 20.47 -7.87 -0.71
N VAL A 106 20.02 -9.09 -1.00
CA VAL A 106 18.59 -9.45 -1.07
C VAL A 106 18.26 -10.35 0.12
N PRO A 107 17.58 -9.84 1.15
CA PRO A 107 17.19 -10.64 2.31
C PRO A 107 16.06 -11.61 1.97
N PHE A 108 15.84 -12.58 2.85
CA PHE A 108 14.68 -13.45 2.85
C PHE A 108 14.16 -13.58 4.28
N ASP A 109 12.86 -13.82 4.42
CA ASP A 109 12.25 -14.05 5.73
C ASP A 109 12.56 -15.47 6.19
N ASP A 110 12.64 -15.67 7.51
CA ASP A 110 12.90 -16.98 8.10
C ASP A 110 11.84 -17.99 7.63
N PRO A 111 12.21 -19.08 6.92
CA PRO A 111 11.26 -20.10 6.50
C PRO A 111 10.59 -20.74 7.70
N SER A 112 9.29 -21.00 7.64
CA SER A 112 8.67 -21.83 8.67
C SER A 112 9.08 -23.29 8.46
N MET A 113 9.29 -24.05 9.53
CA MET A 113 9.46 -25.50 9.41
C MET A 113 8.71 -26.23 10.49
N SER A 114 8.13 -27.37 10.12
CA SER A 114 7.46 -28.30 11.01
C SER A 114 7.96 -29.73 10.75
N GLU A 115 7.69 -30.62 11.70
CA GLU A 115 8.11 -32.01 11.64
C GLU A 115 7.06 -32.94 12.23
N THR A 116 7.09 -34.21 11.81
CA THR A 116 6.16 -35.26 12.29
C THR A 116 6.81 -36.27 13.25
N SER A 117 8.09 -36.08 13.54
CA SER A 117 8.84 -36.87 14.50
C SER A 117 8.30 -36.71 15.92
N THR A 118 8.51 -37.77 16.70
CA THR A 118 8.23 -37.75 18.14
C THR A 118 9.47 -37.40 18.96
N SER A 119 10.68 -37.58 18.39
CA SER A 119 11.94 -37.39 19.11
C SER A 119 12.96 -36.54 18.36
N GLY A 120 12.84 -36.40 17.04
CA GLY A 120 13.54 -35.41 16.25
C GLY A 120 13.15 -34.01 16.70
N THR A 121 14.05 -33.05 16.57
CA THR A 121 13.78 -31.66 16.98
C THR A 121 14.35 -30.69 15.97
N LEU A 122 13.64 -29.58 15.81
CA LEU A 122 14.07 -28.43 15.02
C LEU A 122 14.32 -27.26 15.97
N GLY A 123 15.55 -26.75 16.02
CA GLY A 123 15.88 -25.54 16.78
C GLY A 123 15.18 -24.29 16.23
N THR A 124 15.51 -23.10 16.72
CA THR A 124 15.09 -21.83 16.10
C THR A 124 16.10 -21.41 15.04
N TRP A 125 15.64 -20.62 14.06
CA TRP A 125 16.56 -19.90 13.19
C TRP A 125 17.38 -18.89 14.00
N SER A 126 18.62 -18.70 13.59
CA SER A 126 19.51 -17.66 14.10
C SER A 126 20.24 -17.01 12.94
N THR A 127 20.19 -15.68 12.86
CA THR A 127 20.94 -14.91 11.87
C THR A 127 22.40 -14.87 12.25
N THR A 128 23.25 -15.50 11.46
CA THR A 128 24.71 -15.51 11.65
C THR A 128 25.39 -14.43 10.82
N THR A 129 24.73 -13.95 9.77
CA THR A 129 25.14 -12.77 8.99
C THR A 129 23.88 -12.05 8.51
N SER A 130 23.75 -10.77 8.83
CA SER A 130 22.63 -9.96 8.36
C SER A 130 22.77 -9.65 6.88
N SER A 131 21.65 -9.44 6.18
CA SER A 131 21.69 -8.85 4.84
C SER A 131 22.17 -7.41 4.96
N GLU A 132 23.04 -6.99 4.04
CA GLU A 132 23.42 -5.59 3.84
C GLU A 132 23.49 -5.34 2.35
N GLY A 133 23.23 -4.11 1.91
CA GLY A 133 23.41 -3.77 0.50
C GLY A 133 22.85 -2.42 0.14
N PRO A 134 23.03 -2.00 -1.12
CA PRO A 134 22.68 -0.65 -1.57
C PRO A 134 21.18 -0.35 -1.54
N ASN A 135 20.34 -1.37 -1.30
CA ASN A 135 18.89 -1.28 -1.29
C ASN A 135 18.26 -1.43 0.11
N ASP A 136 19.07 -1.52 1.17
CA ASP A 136 18.59 -1.75 2.54
C ASP A 136 18.63 -0.47 3.39
N TRP A 137 17.46 -0.01 3.85
CA TRP A 137 17.35 1.16 4.72
C TRP A 137 18.21 1.05 5.99
N SER A 138 18.33 -0.15 6.53
CA SER A 138 18.95 -0.41 7.83
C SER A 138 20.47 -0.49 7.77
N THR A 139 21.08 -0.44 6.59
CA THR A 139 22.54 -0.44 6.44
C THR A 139 23.08 0.97 6.61
N ALA A 140 23.96 1.16 7.60
CA ALA A 140 24.48 2.47 7.98
C ALA A 140 25.25 3.16 6.86
N GLU A 141 26.04 2.42 6.07
CA GLU A 141 26.84 2.95 4.94
C GLU A 141 25.97 3.57 3.83
N ASN A 142 24.68 3.25 3.77
CA ASN A 142 23.78 3.87 2.80
C ASN A 142 23.43 5.32 3.14
N TRP A 143 23.85 5.84 4.29
CA TRP A 143 23.56 7.19 4.76
C TRP A 143 24.82 8.05 4.75
N ASP A 144 24.68 9.32 4.40
CA ASP A 144 25.80 10.28 4.31
C ASP A 144 26.61 10.47 5.61
N GLY A 145 26.00 10.18 6.77
CA GLY A 145 26.62 10.19 8.09
C GLY A 145 27.09 8.82 8.61
N ASP A 146 27.03 7.76 7.81
CA ASP A 146 27.30 6.36 8.20
C ASP A 146 26.50 5.94 9.45
N SER A 147 25.24 6.38 9.51
CA SER A 147 24.30 6.07 10.59
C SER A 147 22.87 6.06 10.08
N VAL A 148 22.10 5.04 10.45
CA VAL A 148 20.66 4.95 10.11
C VAL A 148 19.88 6.05 10.83
N PRO A 149 18.89 6.70 10.17
CA PRO A 149 18.06 7.74 10.78
C PRO A 149 17.40 7.29 12.08
N ALA A 150 17.41 8.18 13.08
CA ALA A 150 16.80 7.95 14.38
C ALA A 150 15.65 8.94 14.64
N ASN A 151 15.09 8.87 15.84
CA ASN A 151 14.03 9.78 16.27
C ASN A 151 14.47 11.24 16.14
N SER A 152 13.57 12.08 15.62
CA SER A 152 13.78 13.53 15.41
C SER A 152 14.85 13.90 14.40
N ASP A 153 15.23 13.01 13.48
CA ASP A 153 16.06 13.37 12.34
C ASP A 153 15.22 13.82 11.14
N ASP A 154 15.85 14.55 10.23
CA ASP A 154 15.30 14.94 8.94
C ASP A 154 15.89 14.06 7.85
N VAL A 155 15.05 13.34 7.11
CA VAL A 155 15.48 12.43 6.05
C VAL A 155 15.22 13.03 4.68
N PHE A 156 16.23 12.95 3.81
CA PHE A 156 16.11 13.29 2.40
C PHE A 156 16.47 12.09 1.52
N ILE A 157 15.58 11.74 0.59
CA ILE A 157 15.77 10.68 -0.40
C ILE A 157 15.84 11.33 -1.80
N PRO A 158 17.06 11.48 -2.36
CA PRO A 158 17.23 12.03 -3.70
C PRO A 158 16.69 11.10 -4.78
N ALA A 159 16.44 11.64 -5.97
CA ALA A 159 16.17 10.83 -7.15
C ALA A 159 17.48 10.29 -7.74
N GLY A 160 17.41 9.15 -8.43
CA GLY A 160 18.57 8.56 -9.12
C GLY A 160 19.56 7.83 -8.21
N THR A 161 19.30 7.76 -6.92
CA THR A 161 20.01 6.86 -5.98
C THR A 161 19.49 5.43 -6.08
N SER A 162 20.18 4.49 -5.44
CA SER A 162 19.67 3.12 -5.29
C SER A 162 18.29 3.09 -4.64
N GLN A 163 17.44 2.16 -5.06
CA GLN A 163 16.07 2.02 -4.55
C GLN A 163 16.08 1.48 -3.11
N ILE A 164 15.17 1.90 -2.24
CA ILE A 164 15.03 1.33 -0.89
C ILE A 164 14.03 0.18 -0.97
N LEU A 165 14.52 -1.05 -1.05
CA LEU A 165 13.69 -2.26 -1.23
C LEU A 165 13.60 -3.11 0.04
N TYR A 166 14.56 -2.97 0.95
CA TYR A 166 14.71 -3.81 2.14
C TYR A 166 14.93 -2.97 3.39
N GLY A 167 14.88 -3.62 4.56
CA GLY A 167 14.94 -2.94 5.86
C GLY A 167 13.74 -2.04 6.11
N LEU A 168 12.58 -2.38 5.55
CA LEU A 168 11.43 -1.48 5.44
C LEU A 168 10.66 -1.31 6.76
N ASP A 169 10.87 -2.15 7.78
CA ASP A 169 10.26 -1.97 9.10
C ASP A 169 11.12 -1.11 10.02
N GLN A 170 10.72 0.15 10.18
CA GLN A 170 11.32 1.16 11.07
C GLN A 170 10.26 1.74 12.01
N ASN A 171 9.27 0.93 12.40
CA ASN A 171 8.09 1.39 13.15
C ASN A 171 8.41 2.10 14.49
N SER A 172 9.59 1.87 15.05
CA SER A 172 10.06 2.51 16.30
C SER A 172 10.61 3.92 16.10
N VAL A 173 10.83 4.35 14.85
CA VAL A 173 11.41 5.65 14.49
C VAL A 173 10.32 6.65 14.11
N THR A 174 10.36 7.83 14.73
CA THR A 174 9.57 9.00 14.38
C THR A 174 10.49 10.14 13.95
N LEU A 175 10.52 10.37 12.64
CA LEU A 175 11.27 11.46 12.01
C LEU A 175 10.60 12.82 12.23
N THR A 176 11.39 13.87 12.20
CA THR A 176 10.88 15.24 12.11
C THR A 176 10.35 15.51 10.71
N SER A 177 11.10 15.10 9.67
CA SER A 177 10.63 15.15 8.30
C SER A 177 11.16 14.00 7.44
N LEU A 178 10.37 13.62 6.44
CA LEU A 178 10.77 12.76 5.32
C LEU A 178 10.49 13.50 4.02
N THR A 179 11.53 13.82 3.28
CA THR A 179 11.43 14.52 1.99
C THR A 179 11.98 13.65 0.87
N THR A 180 11.22 13.50 -0.22
CA THR A 180 11.66 12.76 -1.41
C THR A 180 11.65 13.65 -2.65
N GLU A 181 12.55 13.38 -3.58
CA GLU A 181 12.46 13.91 -4.94
C GLU A 181 11.50 13.07 -5.81
N GLU A 182 10.95 13.67 -6.88
CA GLU A 182 10.22 12.90 -7.89
C GLU A 182 11.16 11.85 -8.52
N GLY A 183 10.74 10.58 -8.52
CA GLY A 183 11.57 9.48 -9.01
C GLY A 183 12.33 8.70 -7.93
N ALA A 184 12.30 9.12 -6.66
CA ALA A 184 12.74 8.27 -5.57
C ALA A 184 11.86 7.00 -5.49
N VAL A 185 12.48 5.85 -5.21
CA VAL A 185 11.81 4.55 -5.15
C VAL A 185 12.04 3.92 -3.78
N PHE A 186 10.95 3.64 -3.07
CA PHE A 186 10.96 2.86 -1.83
C PHE A 186 9.73 1.97 -1.68
N GLY A 187 9.94 0.78 -1.13
CA GLY A 187 8.95 -0.28 -1.02
C GLY A 187 8.99 -1.27 -2.19
N LEU A 188 8.48 -2.47 -1.95
CA LEU A 188 8.40 -3.57 -2.91
C LEU A 188 7.05 -3.58 -3.66
N PRO A 189 7.02 -4.12 -4.89
CA PRO A 189 5.76 -4.41 -5.58
C PRO A 189 4.98 -5.52 -4.85
N GLU A 190 3.69 -5.66 -5.14
CA GLU A 190 2.89 -6.78 -4.61
C GLU A 190 3.27 -8.13 -5.24
N ILE A 191 3.73 -8.10 -6.49
CA ILE A 191 4.17 -9.29 -7.22
C ILE A 191 5.66 -9.16 -7.45
N ASN A 192 6.41 -10.13 -6.95
CA ASN A 192 7.84 -10.21 -7.13
C ASN A 192 8.18 -10.39 -8.62
N ALA A 193 9.36 -9.94 -9.05
CA ALA A 193 9.81 -10.09 -10.44
C ALA A 193 9.90 -11.55 -10.91
N ALA A 194 10.04 -12.50 -9.98
CA ALA A 194 10.01 -13.93 -10.25
C ALA A 194 8.58 -14.52 -10.39
N GLY A 195 7.54 -13.72 -10.17
CA GLY A 195 6.14 -14.07 -10.49
C GLY A 195 5.29 -14.59 -9.33
N TYR A 196 5.75 -14.50 -8.09
CA TYR A 196 4.99 -14.86 -6.89
C TYR A 196 4.55 -13.62 -6.09
N ASP A 197 3.58 -13.78 -5.19
CA ASP A 197 3.11 -12.71 -4.31
C ASP A 197 4.23 -12.34 -3.31
N GLU A 198 4.63 -11.07 -3.26
CA GLU A 198 5.70 -10.60 -2.38
C GLU A 198 5.31 -10.83 -0.91
N TYR A 199 6.13 -11.63 -0.21
CA TYR A 199 5.86 -12.04 1.16
C TYR A 199 6.53 -11.12 2.18
N ARG A 200 7.56 -10.37 1.76
CA ARG A 200 8.25 -9.39 2.60
C ARG A 200 7.41 -8.13 2.76
N ASP A 201 7.82 -7.26 3.67
CA ASP A 201 7.23 -5.94 3.81
C ASP A 201 7.28 -5.15 2.50
N THR A 202 6.13 -4.66 2.05
CA THR A 202 6.03 -3.94 0.78
C THR A 202 5.97 -2.41 0.94
N TYR A 203 5.79 -1.93 2.18
CA TYR A 203 5.76 -0.53 2.56
C TYR A 203 6.95 -0.19 3.45
N LEU A 204 7.58 0.97 3.25
CA LEU A 204 8.44 1.57 4.25
C LEU A 204 7.57 1.99 5.45
N LYS A 205 7.70 1.25 6.56
CA LYS A 205 7.01 1.52 7.82
C LYS A 205 7.87 2.43 8.68
N ILE A 206 7.65 3.73 8.60
CA ILE A 206 8.38 4.72 9.40
C ILE A 206 7.48 5.90 9.70
N SER A 207 7.51 6.38 10.95
CA SER A 207 6.74 7.56 11.32
C SER A 207 7.48 8.84 10.93
N ALA A 208 6.74 9.87 10.52
CA ALA A 208 7.30 11.21 10.29
C ALA A 208 6.25 12.27 10.59
N THR A 209 6.62 13.36 11.27
CA THR A 209 5.65 14.44 11.54
C THR A 209 5.25 15.17 10.25
N ASN A 210 6.22 15.37 9.35
CA ASN A 210 6.02 16.00 8.05
C ASN A 210 6.59 15.11 6.94
N VAL A 211 5.79 14.88 5.90
CA VAL A 211 6.22 14.16 4.70
C VAL A 211 6.06 15.09 3.50
N THR A 212 7.11 15.22 2.70
CA THR A 212 7.07 15.96 1.44
C THR A 212 7.46 15.04 0.30
N ILE A 213 6.53 14.84 -0.63
CA ILE A 213 6.71 13.99 -1.81
C ILE A 213 6.87 14.86 -3.05
N GLY A 214 7.91 14.56 -3.83
CA GLY A 214 8.13 15.16 -5.14
C GLY A 214 8.71 16.56 -5.10
N THR A 215 9.84 16.72 -4.41
CA THR A 215 10.71 17.87 -4.65
C THR A 215 11.44 17.71 -6.00
N GLY A 216 11.79 18.82 -6.65
CA GLY A 216 12.36 18.80 -8.00
C GLY A 216 11.32 18.62 -9.12
N ARG A 217 11.77 18.59 -10.38
CA ARG A 217 10.93 18.41 -11.59
C ARG A 217 11.47 17.26 -12.42
N LEU A 218 11.34 16.04 -11.90
CA LEU A 218 11.87 14.86 -12.56
C LEU A 218 10.71 13.94 -12.91
N SER A 219 10.45 13.76 -14.20
CA SER A 219 9.39 12.87 -14.70
C SER A 219 9.80 11.39 -14.65
N ASN A 220 10.64 11.02 -13.68
CA ASN A 220 11.17 9.67 -13.55
C ASN A 220 10.09 8.72 -13.00
N PRO A 221 10.12 7.44 -13.40
CA PRO A 221 9.33 6.41 -12.76
C PRO A 221 9.62 6.32 -11.27
N SER A 222 8.59 6.13 -10.46
CA SER A 222 8.66 6.07 -9.01
C SER A 222 7.68 5.04 -8.44
N ARG A 223 8.01 4.54 -7.25
CA ARG A 223 7.12 3.78 -6.38
C ARG A 223 7.46 4.19 -4.97
N GLN A 224 6.52 4.79 -4.27
CA GLN A 224 6.74 5.40 -2.97
C GLN A 224 5.64 4.89 -2.04
N LYS A 225 5.92 3.78 -1.34
CA LYS A 225 4.97 3.12 -0.45
C LYS A 225 5.30 3.43 1.00
N LEU A 226 4.52 4.30 1.63
CA LEU A 226 4.77 4.78 3.00
C LEU A 226 3.67 4.35 3.97
N ASN A 227 4.07 3.79 5.10
CA ASN A 227 3.21 3.54 6.24
C ASN A 227 3.74 4.29 7.47
N VAL A 228 2.99 5.28 7.95
CA VAL A 228 3.39 6.12 9.10
C VAL A 228 2.87 5.61 10.45
N GLY A 229 2.32 4.39 10.48
CA GLY A 229 1.81 3.77 11.70
C GLY A 229 0.75 4.65 12.38
N SER A 230 0.90 4.87 13.69
CA SER A 230 -0.03 5.66 14.50
C SER A 230 0.42 7.11 14.75
N ALA A 231 1.53 7.55 14.15
CA ALA A 231 2.00 8.91 14.31
C ALA A 231 1.13 9.91 13.52
N GLN A 232 0.90 11.09 14.11
CA GLN A 232 0.27 12.19 13.40
C GLN A 232 1.20 12.69 12.29
N THR A 233 0.73 12.65 11.06
CA THR A 233 1.52 13.02 9.88
C THR A 233 0.79 14.06 9.03
N THR A 234 1.52 15.10 8.61
CA THR A 234 1.12 15.97 7.50
C THR A 234 1.88 15.59 6.24
N VAL A 235 1.17 15.23 5.18
CA VAL A 235 1.76 14.86 3.88
C VAL A 235 1.50 15.96 2.85
N ASN A 236 2.55 16.42 2.17
CA ASN A 236 2.48 17.35 1.06
C ASN A 236 3.00 16.70 -0.21
N VAL A 237 2.14 16.49 -1.21
CA VAL A 237 2.47 15.90 -2.49
C VAL A 237 2.52 16.98 -3.55
N ASN A 238 3.74 17.38 -3.92
CA ASN A 238 4.00 18.39 -4.96
C ASN A 238 4.05 17.78 -6.36
N GLY A 239 4.27 16.47 -6.42
CA GLY A 239 4.34 15.63 -7.61
C GLY A 239 4.80 14.23 -7.22
N THR A 240 4.53 13.23 -8.03
CA THR A 240 4.92 11.84 -7.71
C THR A 240 5.92 11.25 -8.69
N GLY A 241 6.13 11.86 -9.87
CA GLY A 241 6.69 11.16 -11.02
C GLY A 241 5.68 10.21 -11.68
N GLN A 242 6.16 9.31 -12.54
CA GLN A 242 5.32 8.31 -13.23
C GLN A 242 5.27 7.01 -12.41
N ALA A 243 4.15 6.28 -12.42
CA ALA A 243 4.10 4.99 -11.73
C ALA A 243 5.11 4.01 -12.35
N LEU A 244 5.96 3.38 -11.52
CA LEU A 244 7.00 2.45 -11.97
C LEU A 244 6.43 1.21 -12.68
N THR A 245 5.22 0.78 -12.30
CA THR A 245 4.47 -0.32 -12.92
C THR A 245 3.67 0.11 -14.16
N GLY A 246 3.67 1.40 -14.51
CA GLY A 246 2.89 1.97 -15.61
C GLY A 246 1.38 2.05 -15.38
N THR A 247 0.87 1.50 -14.27
CA THR A 247 -0.54 1.55 -13.87
C THR A 247 -0.66 1.77 -12.36
N GLY A 248 -1.71 2.48 -11.95
CA GLY A 248 -2.00 2.76 -10.54
C GLY A 248 -1.24 3.95 -9.93
N PRO A 249 -1.33 4.14 -8.60
CA PRO A 249 -0.66 5.22 -7.91
C PRO A 249 0.86 5.05 -7.81
N ALA A 250 1.57 6.16 -7.95
CA ALA A 250 3.02 6.21 -7.75
C ALA A 250 3.37 6.41 -6.26
N PHE A 251 2.53 7.15 -5.52
CA PHE A 251 2.61 7.28 -4.07
C PHE A 251 1.43 6.57 -3.40
N LEU A 252 1.73 5.71 -2.43
CA LEU A 252 0.78 4.97 -1.63
C LEU A 252 0.99 5.31 -0.15
N PHE A 253 -0.10 5.65 0.52
CA PHE A 253 -0.09 6.10 1.91
C PHE A 253 -0.96 5.22 2.81
N LEU A 254 -0.38 4.81 3.94
CA LEU A 254 -1.05 4.20 5.09
C LEU A 254 -0.70 4.95 6.38
N GLY A 255 -1.65 5.07 7.28
CA GLY A 255 -1.47 5.69 8.60
C GLY A 255 -2.78 5.69 9.38
N THR A 256 -2.74 5.51 10.69
CA THR A 256 -3.94 5.28 11.53
C THR A 256 -4.28 6.43 12.48
N HIS A 257 -3.45 7.46 12.54
CA HIS A 257 -3.73 8.62 13.39
C HIS A 257 -4.95 9.41 12.90
N ALA A 258 -5.84 9.76 13.82
CA ALA A 258 -7.09 10.47 13.51
C ALA A 258 -6.88 11.88 12.92
N SER A 259 -5.71 12.48 13.11
CA SER A 259 -5.38 13.84 12.64
C SER A 259 -4.39 13.88 11.47
N ASN A 260 -4.24 12.78 10.73
CA ASN A 260 -3.46 12.81 9.50
C ASN A 260 -4.08 13.79 8.48
N ALA A 261 -3.22 14.58 7.84
CA ALA A 261 -3.62 15.55 6.82
C ALA A 261 -2.80 15.32 5.55
N ILE A 262 -3.46 15.33 4.38
CA ILE A 262 -2.82 15.08 3.09
C ILE A 262 -3.20 16.20 2.13
N ASN A 263 -2.19 16.86 1.56
CA ASN A 263 -2.34 17.91 0.55
C ASN A 263 -1.75 17.41 -0.76
N VAL A 264 -2.55 17.35 -1.83
CA VAL A 264 -2.12 16.87 -3.15
C VAL A 264 -2.25 17.98 -4.17
N LEU A 265 -1.13 18.39 -4.75
CA LEU A 265 -1.09 19.40 -5.81
C LEU A 265 -0.89 18.79 -7.20
N ARG A 266 -0.06 17.75 -7.31
CA ARG A 266 0.18 17.01 -8.56
C ARG A 266 0.50 15.54 -8.30
N GLY A 267 0.38 14.70 -9.32
CA GLY A 267 0.78 13.29 -9.30
C GLY A 267 -0.36 12.31 -9.03
N VAL A 268 -0.04 11.03 -8.87
CA VAL A 268 -1.02 9.96 -8.66
C VAL A 268 -0.85 9.34 -7.28
N VAL A 269 -1.86 9.51 -6.43
CA VAL A 269 -1.83 9.14 -5.01
C VAL A 269 -2.90 8.10 -4.69
N GLY A 270 -2.54 7.07 -3.93
CA GLY A 270 -3.44 6.08 -3.36
C GLY A 270 -3.40 6.13 -1.83
N ILE A 271 -4.57 6.18 -1.20
CA ILE A 271 -4.75 6.13 0.25
C ILE A 271 -5.52 4.85 0.54
N ALA A 272 -4.92 3.91 1.29
CA ALA A 272 -5.44 2.57 1.49
C ALA A 272 -6.04 1.98 0.20
N TYR A 273 -5.26 2.05 -0.88
CA TYR A 273 -5.70 1.81 -2.24
C TYR A 273 -5.94 0.32 -2.52
N GLN A 274 -5.15 -0.54 -1.89
CA GLN A 274 -5.19 -1.97 -2.16
C GLN A 274 -6.20 -2.71 -1.28
N PRO A 275 -6.68 -3.89 -1.72
CA PRO A 275 -7.56 -4.70 -0.90
C PRO A 275 -6.93 -5.04 0.46
N GLY A 276 -7.71 -4.88 1.54
CA GLY A 276 -7.27 -5.18 2.90
C GLY A 276 -6.48 -4.07 3.59
N GLU A 277 -6.04 -3.03 2.87
CA GLU A 277 -5.38 -1.87 3.48
C GLU A 277 -6.36 -0.99 4.27
N SER A 278 -5.84 -0.28 5.29
CA SER A 278 -6.61 0.75 6.01
C SER A 278 -5.75 1.97 6.30
N ALA A 279 -6.39 3.15 6.24
CA ALA A 279 -5.79 4.44 6.59
C ALA A 279 -6.84 5.36 7.18
N THR A 280 -6.42 6.31 8.01
CA THR A 280 -7.25 7.39 8.56
C THR A 280 -6.69 8.72 8.11
N VAL A 281 -7.55 9.58 7.56
CA VAL A 281 -7.22 10.92 7.06
C VAL A 281 -8.31 11.89 7.51
N ALA A 282 -7.96 12.82 8.41
CA ALA A 282 -8.88 13.85 8.87
C ALA A 282 -9.16 14.89 7.78
N THR A 283 -8.14 15.24 6.99
CA THR A 283 -8.29 16.29 5.97
C THR A 283 -7.50 15.91 4.72
N LEU A 284 -8.22 15.74 3.62
CA LEU A 284 -7.66 15.55 2.29
C LEU A 284 -7.92 16.82 1.46
N LYS A 285 -6.85 17.46 1.00
CA LYS A 285 -6.94 18.61 0.09
C LYS A 285 -6.43 18.21 -1.28
N VAL A 286 -7.26 18.36 -2.30
CA VAL A 286 -6.92 18.04 -3.70
C VAL A 286 -6.98 19.31 -4.54
N GLY A 287 -5.81 19.79 -4.93
CA GLY A 287 -5.63 20.99 -5.73
C GLY A 287 -5.04 20.71 -7.11
N TYR A 288 -4.48 21.76 -7.68
CA TYR A 288 -3.77 21.78 -8.95
C TYR A 288 -2.76 22.93 -8.95
N ILE A 289 -1.81 22.92 -9.89
CA ILE A 289 -0.83 24.01 -10.07
C ILE A 289 -1.12 24.78 -11.37
N SER A 290 -1.35 24.05 -12.47
CA SER A 290 -1.47 24.59 -13.82
C SER A 290 -2.64 23.99 -14.60
N ASN A 291 -2.96 22.71 -14.41
CA ASN A 291 -4.06 22.02 -15.07
C ASN A 291 -5.11 21.60 -14.05
N GLN A 292 -6.19 22.38 -13.95
CA GLN A 292 -7.30 22.12 -13.04
C GLN A 292 -7.97 20.75 -13.27
N SER A 293 -7.83 20.12 -14.44
CA SER A 293 -8.50 18.84 -14.72
C SER A 293 -7.59 17.61 -14.61
N GLY A 294 -6.27 17.76 -14.47
CA GLY A 294 -5.35 16.63 -14.64
C GLY A 294 -4.00 16.72 -13.96
N ASP A 295 -3.76 17.73 -13.12
CA ASP A 295 -2.50 17.82 -12.38
C ASP A 295 -2.37 16.69 -11.35
N ALA A 296 -3.46 16.31 -10.67
CA ALA A 296 -3.50 15.21 -9.73
C ALA A 296 -4.59 14.18 -10.04
N THR A 297 -4.34 12.96 -9.59
CA THR A 297 -5.33 11.89 -9.52
C THR A 297 -5.19 11.20 -8.16
N VAL A 298 -6.26 11.19 -7.37
CA VAL A 298 -6.27 10.65 -6.01
C VAL A 298 -7.31 9.54 -5.88
N TYR A 299 -6.91 8.43 -5.25
CA TYR A 299 -7.77 7.30 -4.95
C TYR A 299 -7.80 7.06 -3.43
N CYS A 300 -8.99 7.11 -2.85
CA CYS A 300 -9.23 6.65 -1.48
C CYS A 300 -9.94 5.29 -1.55
N GLY A 301 -9.25 4.22 -1.17
CA GLY A 301 -9.83 2.88 -1.17
C GLY A 301 -10.79 2.65 0.01
N SER A 302 -11.44 1.49 0.01
CA SER A 302 -12.56 1.20 0.90
C SER A 302 -12.20 1.10 2.38
N GLY A 303 -10.93 0.85 2.71
CA GLY A 303 -10.44 0.87 4.08
C GLY A 303 -10.07 2.25 4.62
N THR A 304 -10.36 3.32 3.87
CA THR A 304 -10.08 4.70 4.30
C THR A 304 -11.14 5.20 5.28
N THR A 305 -10.73 5.69 6.45
CA THR A 305 -11.55 6.56 7.31
C THR A 305 -11.25 8.01 6.94
N LEU A 306 -12.19 8.65 6.23
CA LEU A 306 -12.02 10.01 5.69
C LEU A 306 -13.00 10.99 6.35
N THR A 307 -12.52 12.11 6.89
CA THR A 307 -13.39 13.10 7.55
C THR A 307 -13.75 14.25 6.60
N ASN A 308 -12.78 15.11 6.27
CA ASN A 308 -12.99 16.31 5.46
C ASN A 308 -12.25 16.20 4.12
N VAL A 309 -12.92 16.62 3.05
CA VAL A 309 -12.35 16.70 1.70
C VAL A 309 -12.53 18.12 1.17
N ASP A 310 -11.43 18.78 0.83
CA ASP A 310 -11.43 20.07 0.12
C ASP A 310 -10.88 19.85 -1.29
N GLN A 311 -11.70 20.03 -2.33
CA GLN A 311 -11.29 19.81 -3.72
C GLN A 311 -11.46 21.09 -4.55
N SER A 312 -10.38 21.59 -5.15
CA SER A 312 -10.42 22.75 -6.06
C SER A 312 -10.12 22.41 -7.52
N GLY A 313 -9.66 21.19 -7.78
CA GLY A 313 -9.38 20.67 -9.12
C GLY A 313 -9.12 19.18 -9.11
N SER A 314 -8.53 18.68 -10.20
CA SER A 314 -8.01 17.33 -10.38
C SER A 314 -9.09 16.25 -10.28
N ASN A 315 -8.68 14.97 -10.33
CA ASN A 315 -9.58 13.83 -10.24
C ASN A 315 -9.46 13.17 -8.86
N LEU A 316 -10.58 13.01 -8.17
CA LEU A 316 -10.67 12.33 -6.89
C LEU A 316 -11.67 11.18 -6.99
N THR A 317 -11.27 9.99 -6.55
CA THR A 317 -12.15 8.82 -6.42
C THR A 317 -12.20 8.40 -4.96
N VAL A 318 -13.41 8.31 -4.41
CA VAL A 318 -13.65 7.96 -3.00
C VAL A 318 -14.50 6.70 -2.93
N ALA A 319 -13.94 5.62 -2.37
CA ALA A 319 -14.64 4.38 -2.10
C ALA A 319 -14.97 4.21 -0.59
N ALA A 320 -15.10 5.32 0.15
CA ALA A 320 -15.29 5.37 1.59
C ALA A 320 -16.27 6.47 2.02
N ALA A 321 -16.74 6.41 3.27
CA ALA A 321 -17.60 7.45 3.85
C ALA A 321 -16.82 8.76 4.09
N THR A 322 -17.52 9.90 4.04
CA THR A 322 -16.97 11.20 4.43
C THR A 322 -17.91 11.97 5.35
N THR A 323 -17.35 12.88 6.16
CA THR A 323 -18.16 13.82 6.95
C THR A 323 -18.48 15.06 6.13
N THR A 324 -17.47 15.69 5.55
CA THR A 324 -17.64 16.87 4.70
C THR A 324 -16.89 16.70 3.39
N VAL A 325 -17.47 17.23 2.32
CA VAL A 325 -16.84 17.41 1.02
C VAL A 325 -17.18 18.81 0.54
N ASP A 326 -16.16 19.66 0.40
CA ASP A 326 -16.27 21.00 -0.16
C ASP A 326 -15.53 21.03 -1.51
N GLN A 327 -16.29 21.12 -2.61
CA GLN A 327 -15.79 21.06 -3.98
C GLN A 327 -15.98 22.40 -4.68
N THR A 328 -14.90 23.00 -5.18
CA THR A 328 -14.92 24.24 -6.00
C THR A 328 -14.48 24.01 -7.44
N GLY A 329 -14.05 22.79 -7.77
CA GLY A 329 -13.63 22.40 -9.12
C GLY A 329 -13.26 20.93 -9.23
N GLY A 330 -12.77 20.52 -10.41
CA GLY A 330 -12.33 19.15 -10.66
C GLY A 330 -13.47 18.14 -10.80
N THR A 331 -13.11 16.85 -10.77
CA THR A 331 -14.04 15.73 -10.85
C THR A 331 -13.93 14.89 -9.58
N LEU A 332 -15.07 14.67 -8.92
CA LEU A 332 -15.24 13.78 -7.78
C LEU A 332 -16.03 12.54 -8.23
N ASN A 333 -15.54 11.35 -7.95
CA ASN A 333 -16.23 10.09 -8.18
C ASN A 333 -16.44 9.39 -6.84
N ILE A 334 -17.69 9.28 -6.40
CA ILE A 334 -18.05 8.57 -5.17
C ILE A 334 -18.52 7.16 -5.56
N LEU A 335 -17.87 6.14 -5.02
CA LEU A 335 -18.13 4.73 -5.34
C LEU A 335 -18.77 3.96 -4.18
N ALA A 336 -18.61 4.43 -2.95
CA ALA A 336 -19.13 3.81 -1.73
C ALA A 336 -19.13 4.82 -0.58
N GLY A 337 -19.77 4.45 0.53
CA GLY A 337 -19.84 5.28 1.74
C GLY A 337 -21.09 6.15 1.82
N ALA A 338 -21.41 6.55 3.05
CA ALA A 338 -22.40 7.59 3.34
C ALA A 338 -21.69 8.93 3.58
N HIS A 339 -22.34 10.03 3.22
CA HIS A 339 -21.74 11.35 3.20
C HIS A 339 -22.62 12.34 3.97
N ALA A 340 -22.12 12.91 5.06
CA ALA A 340 -22.95 13.80 5.88
C ALA A 340 -23.20 15.15 5.16
N ALA A 341 -22.19 15.71 4.50
CA ALA A 341 -22.34 16.90 3.69
C ALA A 341 -21.49 16.84 2.42
N ILE A 342 -22.11 17.19 1.30
CA ILE A 342 -21.44 17.49 0.03
C ILE A 342 -21.87 18.90 -0.38
N THR A 343 -20.92 19.84 -0.35
CA THR A 343 -21.08 21.23 -0.79
C THR A 343 -20.27 21.42 -2.06
N GLN A 344 -20.92 21.82 -3.15
CA GLN A 344 -20.25 22.06 -4.42
C GLN A 344 -20.49 23.50 -4.86
N ASP A 345 -19.44 24.28 -5.09
CA ASP A 345 -19.45 25.61 -5.71
C ASP A 345 -18.76 25.59 -7.09
N GLY A 346 -18.55 24.40 -7.65
CA GLY A 346 -18.03 24.16 -8.99
C GLY A 346 -17.69 22.68 -9.19
N GLY A 347 -17.27 22.33 -10.41
CA GLY A 347 -16.83 20.98 -10.75
C GLY A 347 -17.97 19.97 -10.93
N VAL A 348 -17.61 18.69 -10.98
CA VAL A 348 -18.54 17.58 -11.21
C VAL A 348 -18.38 16.55 -10.09
N CYS A 349 -19.50 16.11 -9.51
CA CYS A 349 -19.57 14.96 -8.61
C CYS A 349 -20.42 13.86 -9.28
N ASN A 350 -19.77 12.76 -9.66
CA ASN A 350 -20.43 11.54 -10.11
C ASN A 350 -20.70 10.64 -8.89
N TYR A 351 -21.96 10.52 -8.49
CA TYR A 351 -22.36 9.76 -7.32
C TYR A 351 -22.83 8.35 -7.70
N ARG A 352 -21.96 7.36 -7.52
CA ARG A 352 -22.16 5.94 -7.84
C ARG A 352 -22.12 5.06 -6.57
N SER A 353 -22.72 5.56 -5.49
CA SER A 353 -22.82 4.89 -4.19
C SER A 353 -24.29 4.67 -3.83
N THR A 354 -24.56 3.64 -3.02
CA THR A 354 -25.88 3.42 -2.39
C THR A 354 -26.02 4.14 -1.05
N GLY A 355 -24.95 4.77 -0.56
CA GLY A 355 -24.98 5.50 0.71
C GLY A 355 -25.86 6.74 0.65
N THR A 356 -26.32 7.19 1.82
CA THR A 356 -27.11 8.41 1.97
C THR A 356 -26.21 9.63 1.90
N ILE A 357 -26.65 10.66 1.17
CA ILE A 357 -26.15 12.03 1.36
C ILE A 357 -27.11 12.73 2.32
N THR A 358 -26.64 13.12 3.52
CA THR A 358 -27.51 13.82 4.47
C THR A 358 -27.78 15.25 4.00
N THR A 359 -26.77 15.96 3.52
CA THR A 359 -26.92 17.32 2.98
C THR A 359 -26.15 17.46 1.65
N ALA A 360 -26.86 17.81 0.58
CA ALA A 360 -26.28 18.14 -0.71
C ALA A 360 -26.56 19.61 -1.02
N ILE A 361 -25.51 20.40 -1.21
CA ILE A 361 -25.59 21.80 -1.66
C ILE A 361 -24.92 21.88 -3.02
N VAL A 362 -25.70 22.22 -4.06
CA VAL A 362 -25.22 22.34 -5.44
C VAL A 362 -25.29 23.80 -5.87
N GLY A 363 -24.12 24.44 -5.85
CA GLY A 363 -23.85 25.84 -6.14
C GLY A 363 -23.69 26.14 -7.63
N ASN A 364 -23.31 27.38 -7.93
CA ASN A 364 -23.20 27.87 -9.30
C ASN A 364 -22.11 27.12 -10.09
N GLY A 365 -22.47 26.57 -11.26
CA GLY A 365 -21.54 25.85 -12.13
C GLY A 365 -21.16 24.46 -11.62
N ALA A 366 -21.72 24.01 -10.51
CA ALA A 366 -21.54 22.65 -9.99
C ALA A 366 -22.50 21.67 -10.68
N THR A 367 -22.04 20.44 -10.85
CA THR A 367 -22.85 19.31 -11.31
C THR A 367 -22.85 18.20 -10.26
N LEU A 368 -24.05 17.79 -9.83
CA LEU A 368 -24.27 16.56 -9.07
C LEU A 368 -24.99 15.55 -9.97
N ASP A 369 -24.29 14.47 -10.33
CA ASP A 369 -24.75 13.49 -11.31
C ASP A 369 -24.96 12.10 -10.69
N PHE A 370 -26.22 11.67 -10.70
CA PHE A 370 -26.68 10.35 -10.29
C PHE A 370 -26.97 9.42 -11.49
N SER A 371 -26.92 9.90 -12.73
CA SER A 371 -27.36 9.12 -13.91
C SER A 371 -26.53 7.85 -14.20
N GLN A 372 -25.38 7.69 -13.55
CA GLN A 372 -24.41 6.63 -13.83
C GLN A 372 -24.57 5.38 -12.95
N ASP A 373 -25.57 5.35 -12.06
CA ASP A 373 -25.84 4.21 -11.17
C ASP A 373 -27.36 3.97 -11.01
N MET A 374 -27.81 2.75 -11.28
CA MET A 374 -29.24 2.36 -11.23
C MET A 374 -29.75 1.99 -9.84
N ARG A 375 -28.87 1.87 -8.84
CA ARG A 375 -29.24 1.42 -7.50
C ARG A 375 -29.93 2.54 -6.70
N ALA A 376 -30.92 2.18 -5.89
CA ALA A 376 -31.64 3.14 -5.05
C ALA A 376 -30.71 3.79 -4.00
N ARG A 377 -30.95 5.06 -3.71
CA ARG A 377 -30.19 5.88 -2.75
C ARG A 377 -31.02 7.05 -2.24
N THR A 378 -30.51 7.73 -1.21
CA THR A 378 -31.23 8.80 -0.53
C THR A 378 -30.40 10.08 -0.46
N VAL A 379 -31.06 11.21 -0.72
CA VAL A 379 -30.58 12.55 -0.35
C VAL A 379 -31.57 13.13 0.65
N THR A 380 -31.14 13.42 1.88
CA THR A 380 -32.07 13.91 2.91
C THR A 380 -32.43 15.37 2.69
N ASN A 381 -31.43 16.25 2.61
CA ASN A 381 -31.59 17.67 2.30
C ASN A 381 -30.86 17.99 0.99
N CYS A 382 -31.56 18.58 0.01
CA CYS A 382 -30.97 18.99 -1.26
C CYS A 382 -31.27 20.46 -1.53
N SER A 383 -30.23 21.28 -1.61
CA SER A 383 -30.31 22.70 -1.94
C SER A 383 -29.58 22.97 -3.25
N VAL A 384 -30.27 23.60 -4.20
CA VAL A 384 -29.76 23.88 -5.54
C VAL A 384 -29.83 25.38 -5.78
N TYR A 385 -28.72 25.98 -6.24
CA TYR A 385 -28.58 27.40 -6.51
C TYR A 385 -28.50 27.68 -8.01
N ARG A 386 -28.60 28.95 -8.40
CA ARG A 386 -28.52 29.41 -9.80
C ARG A 386 -27.27 28.88 -10.50
N GLY A 387 -27.44 28.33 -11.70
CA GLY A 387 -26.38 27.78 -12.54
C GLY A 387 -25.96 26.35 -12.21
N ALA A 388 -26.59 25.71 -11.22
CA ALA A 388 -26.33 24.33 -10.85
C ALA A 388 -26.95 23.32 -11.83
N THR A 389 -26.37 22.13 -11.88
CA THR A 389 -26.90 20.97 -12.60
C THR A 389 -27.12 19.81 -11.63
N LEU A 390 -28.34 19.30 -11.56
CA LEU A 390 -28.72 18.11 -10.79
C LEU A 390 -29.30 17.06 -11.75
N ARG A 391 -28.67 15.89 -11.86
CA ARG A 391 -29.12 14.80 -12.74
C ARG A 391 -29.50 13.56 -11.95
N ASP A 392 -30.75 13.13 -12.07
CA ASP A 392 -31.28 11.82 -11.67
C ASP A 392 -32.26 11.32 -12.74
N THR A 393 -31.76 11.17 -13.97
CA THR A 393 -32.57 10.87 -15.17
C THR A 393 -33.43 9.60 -15.00
N PHE A 394 -32.95 8.65 -14.21
CA PHE A 394 -33.56 7.34 -13.98
C PHE A 394 -34.39 7.24 -12.70
N LYS A 395 -34.60 8.34 -11.96
CA LYS A 395 -35.40 8.38 -10.72
C LYS A 395 -34.96 7.39 -9.66
N THR A 396 -33.66 7.33 -9.46
CA THR A 396 -33.02 6.38 -8.54
C THR A 396 -32.83 6.98 -7.15
N VAL A 397 -32.98 8.30 -7.02
CA VAL A 397 -32.77 9.03 -5.76
C VAL A 397 -34.10 9.31 -5.08
N THR A 398 -34.19 8.97 -3.80
CA THR A 398 -35.24 9.45 -2.90
C THR A 398 -34.77 10.74 -2.25
N PHE A 399 -35.41 11.87 -2.59
CA PHE A 399 -35.19 13.16 -1.94
C PHE A 399 -36.15 13.28 -0.74
N THR A 400 -35.66 13.01 0.47
CA THR A 400 -36.52 12.89 1.67
C THR A 400 -37.30 14.16 1.95
N ASN A 401 -36.63 15.31 1.90
CA ASN A 401 -37.24 16.63 2.14
C ASN A 401 -37.52 17.40 0.84
N GLY A 402 -37.48 16.72 -0.31
CA GLY A 402 -37.58 17.34 -1.62
C GLY A 402 -36.29 18.04 -2.08
N ILE A 403 -36.41 18.82 -3.15
CA ILE A 403 -35.33 19.62 -3.74
C ILE A 403 -35.68 21.09 -3.53
N ASP A 404 -34.80 21.81 -2.86
CA ASP A 404 -34.99 23.21 -2.52
C ASP A 404 -34.22 24.13 -3.47
N LEU A 405 -34.93 25.08 -4.09
CA LEU A 405 -34.36 26.06 -5.02
C LEU A 405 -34.02 27.32 -4.26
N GLN A 406 -32.76 27.45 -3.87
CA GLN A 406 -32.28 28.51 -3.00
C GLN A 406 -31.88 29.74 -3.82
N ARG A 407 -32.71 30.79 -3.76
CA ARG A 407 -32.50 32.08 -4.45
C ARG A 407 -32.40 31.96 -5.98
N CYS A 408 -33.10 31.00 -6.57
CA CYS A 408 -33.17 30.79 -8.02
C CYS A 408 -34.56 30.30 -8.46
N GLY A 409 -34.88 30.48 -9.74
CA GLY A 409 -36.02 29.83 -10.38
C GLY A 409 -35.68 28.45 -10.94
N VAL A 410 -36.69 27.70 -11.39
CA VAL A 410 -36.49 26.44 -12.13
C VAL A 410 -35.67 26.70 -13.41
N ASP A 411 -35.93 27.83 -14.05
CA ASP A 411 -35.30 28.27 -15.31
C ASP A 411 -33.81 28.63 -15.15
N ASP A 412 -33.37 28.87 -13.90
CA ASP A 412 -32.00 29.24 -13.55
C ASP A 412 -31.09 28.01 -13.35
N ILE A 413 -31.63 26.79 -13.41
CA ILE A 413 -30.92 25.55 -13.13
C ILE A 413 -31.14 24.50 -14.22
N THR A 414 -30.28 23.48 -14.26
CA THR A 414 -30.54 22.27 -15.05
C THR A 414 -31.00 21.15 -14.11
N LEU A 415 -32.28 20.79 -14.20
CA LEU A 415 -32.90 19.75 -13.39
C LEU A 415 -33.33 18.56 -14.26
N GLU A 416 -32.57 17.47 -14.23
CA GLU A 416 -32.83 16.26 -15.01
C GLU A 416 -33.28 15.12 -14.09
N VAL A 417 -34.48 15.19 -13.50
CA VAL A 417 -34.99 14.22 -12.50
C VAL A 417 -35.91 13.14 -13.10
N GLY A 418 -35.85 12.93 -14.42
CA GLY A 418 -36.72 11.99 -15.14
C GLY A 418 -38.10 12.56 -15.50
N SER A 419 -38.98 11.72 -16.08
CA SER A 419 -40.30 12.12 -16.63
C SER A 419 -41.47 11.64 -15.79
N HIS A 420 -42.67 12.22 -15.88
CA HIS A 420 -43.85 11.86 -15.07
C HIS A 420 -43.63 12.12 -13.57
N LEU A 421 -43.39 13.38 -13.21
CA LEU A 421 -43.26 13.84 -11.84
C LEU A 421 -44.30 14.92 -11.54
N THR A 422 -44.73 14.96 -10.29
CA THR A 422 -45.55 16.06 -9.76
C THR A 422 -44.63 17.03 -9.04
N LEU A 423 -44.71 18.31 -9.40
CA LEU A 423 -44.04 19.39 -8.67
C LEU A 423 -45.05 20.01 -7.70
N THR A 424 -44.71 20.01 -6.41
CA THR A 424 -45.54 20.61 -5.36
C THR A 424 -44.74 21.72 -4.70
N PRO A 425 -45.08 23.00 -4.93
CA PRO A 425 -44.49 24.10 -4.18
C PRO A 425 -44.76 23.94 -2.69
N SER A 426 -43.72 24.04 -1.86
CA SER A 426 -43.85 24.10 -0.41
C SER A 426 -43.70 25.54 0.06
N ALA A 427 -44.32 25.89 1.19
CA ALA A 427 -44.11 27.15 1.87
C ALA A 427 -42.81 27.06 2.69
N ILE A 428 -41.68 27.21 2.00
CA ILE A 428 -40.35 27.28 2.64
C ILE A 428 -39.99 28.74 2.87
#